data_AF-A0A6C0K2E5-F1
#
_entry.id   AF-A0A6C0K2E5-F1
#
_cell.length_a   1.000
_cell.length_b   1.000
_cell.length_c   1.000
_cell.angle_alpha   90.00
_cell.angle_beta   90.00
_cell.angle_gamma   90.00
#
_symmetry.space_group_name_H-M   'P 1'
#
loop_
_entity.id
_entity.type
_entity.pdbx_description
1 polymer ?
#
loop_
_entity_poly.entity_id
_entity_poly.type
_entity_poly.pdbx_seq_one_letter_code
_entity_poly.pdbx_strand_id
1 'polypeptide(L)'
;MITTTTPTPLMEKGVPLWESWTLLQEPRAISDPEKAMISRLNHTRIRRVQKYICPVNPYDNTRDDFLCYVYWIAEHRVLIRILRMDEEGGWTQPLRLRLDESGEILDIGPSDTNSLDVEKETVTVVTPRPLPPERKIPRLIMQTGYMVKDNTRAWNTTRSFLCANPGYRYVFYDNHDCLQFMREHFPDYVKDYLRLRPGAFRADLFRYCFLSIHGGCYFDHKLICRTPIDNILRDDDELVLCADWDYIYDPDSLGDLYNAVIMVRPQHPLMKTAIEECIHNIRQRLYLDGAFSITGPTLLKRCYATLFYQGKLPKVIPSEDKIVRLKHFAYHPWTSYRNMVVMDRRSNKVFVQKSCGIVVNHRSGEYHDMYRDKKVFHEYVEEVEPGIYHMALKNEKEEVVEVVQCTTAK
;
A
#
# COMPACT_ATOMS: atom_id res chain seq x y z
N MET A 1 4.38 42.59 51.60
CA MET A 1 3.28 41.62 51.41
C MET A 1 3.47 41.01 50.02
N ILE A 2 3.46 39.69 49.79
CA ILE A 2 2.48 38.64 50.19
C ILE A 2 1.13 38.90 49.48
N THR A 3 0.54 38.04 48.64
CA THR A 3 0.96 36.82 47.89
C THR A 3 -0.06 36.60 46.73
N THR A 4 0.07 35.54 45.91
CA THR A 4 -0.98 34.69 45.25
C THR A 4 -2.47 35.16 45.30
N THR A 5 -3.37 35.01 44.31
CA THR A 5 -3.74 33.87 43.38
C THR A 5 -4.93 34.38 42.49
N THR A 6 -5.53 33.78 41.43
CA THR A 6 -5.46 32.52 40.64
C THR A 6 -6.00 32.82 39.21
N PRO A 7 -5.63 32.09 38.12
CA PRO A 7 -6.26 32.24 36.79
C PRO A 7 -7.47 31.30 36.54
N THR A 8 -8.04 31.40 35.31
CA THR A 8 -9.08 30.55 34.67
C THR A 8 -10.52 30.62 35.23
N PRO A 9 -11.57 30.28 34.44
CA PRO A 9 -11.60 29.95 33.00
C PRO A 9 -12.62 30.76 32.17
N LEU A 10 -12.45 30.74 30.84
CA LEU A 10 -13.58 30.57 29.91
C LEU A 10 -13.08 29.90 28.62
N MET A 11 -13.82 28.90 28.14
CA MET A 11 -13.57 28.28 26.84
C MET A 11 -14.21 29.13 25.74
N GLU A 12 -13.59 29.19 24.56
CA GLU A 12 -14.39 29.18 23.34
C GLU A 12 -13.72 28.37 22.21
N LYS A 13 -14.54 27.89 21.28
CA LYS A 13 -14.21 26.80 20.35
C LYS A 13 -13.14 27.26 19.34
N GLY A 14 -12.22 26.40 18.88
CA GLY A 14 -12.37 24.95 18.71
C GLY A 14 -12.77 24.59 17.27
N VAL A 15 -12.20 25.30 16.27
CA VAL A 15 -12.36 24.99 14.84
C VAL A 15 -11.45 23.81 14.47
N PRO A 16 -11.97 22.72 13.86
CA PRO A 16 -11.13 21.58 13.48
C PRO A 16 -10.21 21.87 12.29
N LEU A 17 -8.98 21.37 12.35
CA LEU A 17 -7.94 21.47 11.30
C LEU A 17 -8.27 20.71 9.98
N TRP A 18 -9.48 20.20 9.81
CA TRP A 18 -9.92 19.51 8.58
C TRP A 18 -10.78 20.37 7.62
N GLU A 19 -11.26 21.55 8.03
CA GLU A 19 -12.10 22.41 7.18
C GLU A 19 -11.32 23.19 6.10
N SER A 20 -9.99 23.23 6.16
CA SER A 20 -9.13 23.91 5.18
C SER A 20 -8.93 23.15 3.85
N TRP A 21 -9.39 21.90 3.74
CA TRP A 21 -9.08 21.01 2.61
C TRP A 21 -10.14 21.00 1.50
N THR A 22 -10.50 22.19 0.99
CA THR A 22 -11.34 22.33 -0.22
C THR A 22 -10.48 22.34 -1.50
N LEU A 23 -11.11 22.11 -2.66
CA LEU A 23 -10.48 21.84 -3.97
C LEU A 23 -9.31 22.77 -4.34
N LEU A 24 -8.23 22.18 -4.85
CA LEU A 24 -7.46 22.64 -6.01
C LEU A 24 -6.63 21.47 -6.58
N GLN A 25 -6.26 21.53 -7.87
CA GLN A 25 -5.72 20.38 -8.62
C GLN A 25 -4.19 20.38 -8.70
N GLU A 26 -3.58 19.27 -8.26
CA GLU A 26 -2.37 18.62 -8.80
C GLU A 26 -2.05 17.39 -7.92
N PRO A 27 -1.24 16.41 -8.37
CA PRO A 27 -0.90 15.25 -7.53
C PRO A 27 -0.10 15.70 -6.30
N ARG A 28 -0.74 15.67 -5.12
CA ARG A 28 -0.22 16.27 -3.88
C ARG A 28 1.17 15.77 -3.50
N ALA A 29 2.17 16.57 -3.85
CA ALA A 29 3.45 16.54 -3.16
C ALA A 29 3.24 16.96 -1.70
N ILE A 30 3.74 16.14 -0.78
CA ILE A 30 3.81 16.43 0.66
C ILE A 30 4.51 17.79 0.88
N SER A 31 4.00 18.61 1.80
CA SER A 31 4.33 20.02 1.90
C SER A 31 5.74 20.27 2.48
N ASP A 32 6.34 21.44 2.23
CA ASP A 32 7.71 21.74 2.70
C ASP A 32 7.91 21.64 4.23
N PRO A 33 6.94 22.01 5.10
CA PRO A 33 7.05 21.74 6.53
C PRO A 33 7.20 20.25 6.87
N GLU A 34 6.50 19.38 6.13
CA GLU A 34 6.59 17.93 6.30
C GLU A 34 7.92 17.37 5.76
N LYS A 35 8.48 17.95 4.67
CA LYS A 35 9.83 17.62 4.18
C LYS A 35 10.92 18.01 5.20
N ALA A 36 10.79 19.17 5.84
CA ALA A 36 11.75 19.66 6.82
C ALA A 36 11.85 18.75 8.07
N MET A 37 10.76 18.06 8.40
CA MET A 37 10.66 17.09 9.50
C MET A 37 11.29 15.72 9.17
N ILE A 38 11.78 15.53 7.94
CA ILE A 38 12.26 14.23 7.42
C ILE A 38 13.79 14.21 7.25
N SER A 39 14.47 13.98 8.38
CA SER A 39 15.72 13.22 8.37
C SER A 39 15.66 12.16 9.49
N ARG A 40 16.08 10.92 9.20
CA ARG A 40 15.86 9.76 10.08
C ARG A 40 17.19 9.25 10.65
N LEU A 41 17.13 8.48 11.75
CA LEU A 41 18.26 7.82 12.42
C LEU A 41 18.77 6.53 11.76
N ASN A 42 20.08 6.29 11.92
CA ASN A 42 20.85 5.20 11.33
C ASN A 42 20.37 3.82 11.81
N HIS A 43 19.80 3.02 10.90
CA HIS A 43 19.36 1.64 11.20
C HIS A 43 20.52 0.64 11.43
N THR A 44 21.77 1.10 11.36
CA THR A 44 22.96 0.26 11.20
C THR A 44 23.45 -0.40 12.50
N ARG A 45 22.92 0.01 13.67
CA ARG A 45 23.32 -0.55 14.98
C ARG A 45 22.19 -1.12 15.85
N ILE A 46 20.91 -0.80 15.62
CA ILE A 46 19.76 -1.43 16.33
C ILE A 46 19.63 -2.91 15.93
N ARG A 47 20.43 -3.77 16.57
CA ARG A 47 20.45 -5.22 16.43
C ARG A 47 19.93 -5.88 17.71
N ARG A 48 18.68 -6.35 17.66
CA ARG A 48 17.91 -7.16 18.64
C ARG A 48 17.24 -6.41 19.80
N VAL A 49 15.95 -6.12 19.62
CA VAL A 49 15.01 -5.87 20.73
C VAL A 49 14.75 -7.16 21.50
N GLN A 50 15.58 -7.45 22.52
CA GLN A 50 15.23 -8.48 23.49
C GLN A 50 14.23 -7.93 24.52
N LYS A 51 12.93 -8.08 24.18
CA LYS A 51 11.74 -8.00 25.07
C LYS A 51 11.53 -6.66 25.81
N TYR A 52 10.42 -5.94 25.66
CA TYR A 52 9.33 -5.90 24.65
C TYR A 52 9.13 -4.39 24.35
N ILE A 53 8.69 -3.89 23.19
CA ILE A 53 7.68 -4.37 22.22
C ILE A 53 8.31 -4.77 20.89
N CYS A 54 7.68 -5.73 20.20
CA CYS A 54 8.14 -6.27 18.92
C CYS A 54 7.42 -5.60 17.73
N PRO A 55 8.03 -5.39 16.56
CA PRO A 55 7.28 -5.33 15.31
C PRO A 55 6.60 -6.70 15.11
N VAL A 56 5.32 -6.78 15.47
CA VAL A 56 4.64 -8.00 15.95
C VAL A 56 5.11 -9.30 15.30
N ASN A 57 5.82 -10.09 16.11
CA ASN A 57 6.11 -11.49 15.83
C ASN A 57 4.77 -12.26 15.70
N PRO A 58 4.46 -12.93 14.58
CA PRO A 58 3.17 -13.60 14.34
C PRO A 58 2.97 -14.89 15.17
N TYR A 59 3.67 -15.00 16.29
CA TYR A 59 3.71 -16.13 17.22
C TYR A 59 3.60 -15.71 18.70
N ASP A 60 3.40 -14.42 19.01
CA ASP A 60 3.14 -13.96 20.39
C ASP A 60 1.64 -13.72 20.60
N ASN A 61 1.12 -14.11 21.78
CA ASN A 61 -0.32 -14.13 22.09
C ASN A 61 -0.83 -12.82 22.73
N THR A 62 -0.03 -11.74 22.65
CA THR A 62 -0.39 -10.39 23.10
C THR A 62 -1.45 -9.76 22.19
N ARG A 63 -2.49 -9.15 22.76
CA ARG A 63 -3.64 -8.64 22.00
C ARG A 63 -3.37 -7.33 21.26
N ASP A 64 -2.55 -6.45 21.84
CA ASP A 64 -2.32 -5.10 21.33
C ASP A 64 -1.30 -5.07 20.17
N ASP A 65 -1.60 -4.30 19.11
CA ASP A 65 -0.81 -4.29 17.87
C ASP A 65 -0.31 -2.86 17.56
N PHE A 66 0.94 -2.59 17.93
CA PHE A 66 1.58 -1.29 17.76
C PHE A 66 2.70 -1.30 16.72
N LEU A 67 2.78 -0.22 15.95
CA LEU A 67 3.92 0.17 15.13
C LEU A 67 4.62 1.36 15.79
N CYS A 68 5.92 1.24 16.03
CA CYS A 68 6.75 2.32 16.57
C CYS A 68 7.76 2.80 15.53
N TYR A 69 7.84 4.12 15.35
CA TYR A 69 8.71 4.77 14.39
C TYR A 69 9.51 5.88 15.06
N VAL A 70 10.81 5.66 15.24
CA VAL A 70 11.75 6.69 15.74
C VAL A 70 12.35 7.46 14.56
N TYR A 71 12.45 8.79 14.67
CA TYR A 71 13.11 9.70 13.72
C TYR A 71 14.13 10.57 14.45
N TRP A 72 15.02 11.22 13.69
CA TRP A 72 16.01 12.12 14.25
C TRP A 72 15.41 13.51 14.47
N ILE A 73 15.92 14.24 15.46
CA ILE A 73 15.80 15.70 15.55
C ILE A 73 17.19 16.29 15.82
N ALA A 74 17.90 15.75 16.83
CA ALA A 74 19.27 16.13 17.17
C ALA A 74 20.02 14.94 17.79
N GLU A 75 21.31 15.10 18.08
CA GLU A 75 22.19 14.06 18.62
C GLU A 75 21.65 13.36 19.88
N HIS A 76 20.87 14.08 20.69
CA HIS A 76 20.21 13.59 21.90
C HIS A 76 18.67 13.72 21.86
N ARG A 77 18.06 13.94 20.69
CA ARG A 77 16.62 14.23 20.59
C ARG A 77 15.96 13.47 19.43
N VAL A 78 14.84 12.82 19.73
CA VAL A 78 14.09 11.98 18.79
C VAL A 78 12.61 12.32 18.75
N LEU A 79 12.00 12.14 17.58
CA LEU A 79 10.55 12.02 17.44
C LEU A 79 10.18 10.53 17.50
N ILE A 80 9.17 10.18 18.29
CA ILE A 80 8.59 8.84 18.35
C ILE A 80 7.13 8.91 17.92
N ARG A 81 6.81 8.25 16.81
CA ARG A 81 5.44 8.06 16.30
C ARG A 81 4.97 6.64 16.58
N ILE A 82 3.88 6.51 17.33
CA ILE A 82 3.16 5.25 17.57
C ILE A 82 1.90 5.23 16.70
N LEU A 83 1.66 4.12 16.00
CA LEU A 83 0.36 3.79 15.41
C LEU A 83 -0.17 2.52 16.07
N ARG A 84 -1.43 2.51 16.50
CA ARG A 84 -2.17 1.31 16.93
C ARG A 84 -2.98 0.77 15.76
N MET A 85 -2.97 -0.55 15.59
CA MET A 85 -3.45 -1.23 14.38
C MET A 85 -4.64 -2.16 14.64
N ASP A 86 -4.77 -2.67 15.87
CA ASP A 86 -5.85 -3.51 16.35
C ASP A 86 -7.12 -2.70 16.65
N GLU A 87 -7.00 -1.52 17.27
CA GLU A 87 -8.12 -0.69 17.74
C GLU A 87 -8.22 0.71 17.10
N GLU A 88 -9.40 1.32 17.24
CA GLU A 88 -9.71 2.69 16.77
C GLU A 88 -9.60 3.75 17.88
N GLY A 89 -9.63 3.32 19.15
CA GLY A 89 -9.28 4.15 20.32
C GLY A 89 -7.79 4.06 20.69
N GLY A 90 -7.36 4.90 21.63
CA GLY A 90 -5.98 4.92 22.13
C GLY A 90 -5.62 3.79 23.12
N TRP A 91 -4.85 4.12 24.15
CA TRP A 91 -4.33 3.20 25.16
C TRP A 91 -4.16 3.89 26.52
N THR A 92 -4.68 3.27 27.59
CA THR A 92 -4.64 3.81 28.95
C THR A 92 -3.43 3.37 29.77
N GLN A 93 -2.81 2.24 29.43
CA GLN A 93 -1.55 1.82 30.07
C GLN A 93 -0.37 2.55 29.42
N PRO A 94 0.49 3.26 30.19
CA PRO A 94 1.63 3.98 29.63
C PRO A 94 2.58 3.08 28.82
N LEU A 95 2.76 3.41 27.54
CA LEU A 95 3.74 2.73 26.70
C LEU A 95 5.15 3.20 27.08
N ARG A 96 6.12 2.29 27.00
CA ARG A 96 7.54 2.58 27.23
C ARG A 96 8.37 1.92 26.12
N LEU A 97 9.22 2.69 25.48
CA LEU A 97 10.11 2.23 24.41
C LEU A 97 11.52 2.03 24.98
N ARG A 98 12.14 0.88 24.73
CA ARG A 98 13.57 0.68 25.04
C ARG A 98 14.43 0.83 23.79
N LEU A 99 15.53 1.57 23.89
CA LEU A 99 16.58 1.63 22.89
C LEU A 99 17.58 0.49 23.12
N ASP A 100 17.90 -0.29 22.09
CA ASP A 100 18.68 -1.53 22.27
C ASP A 100 20.17 -1.32 22.51
N GLU A 101 20.75 -0.26 21.95
CA GLU A 101 22.20 -0.02 21.99
C GLU A 101 22.68 0.44 23.37
N SER A 102 21.79 1.07 24.15
CA SER A 102 22.05 1.62 25.48
C SER A 102 21.26 0.93 26.60
N GLY A 103 20.15 0.25 26.25
CA GLY A 103 19.16 -0.22 27.22
C GLY A 103 18.26 0.89 27.79
N GLU A 104 18.40 2.14 27.34
CA GLU A 104 17.62 3.29 27.81
C GLU A 104 16.11 3.09 27.58
N ILE A 105 15.29 3.47 28.57
CA ILE A 105 13.82 3.38 28.49
C ILE A 105 13.24 4.79 28.42
N LEU A 106 12.63 5.11 27.27
CA LEU A 106 11.88 6.33 27.04
C LEU A 106 10.40 6.08 27.37
N ASP A 107 9.87 6.80 28.35
CA ASP A 107 8.43 6.76 28.67
C ASP A 107 7.64 7.54 27.63
N ILE A 108 6.70 6.87 26.97
CA ILE A 108 5.86 7.41 25.89
C ILE A 108 4.55 7.95 26.46
N GLY A 109 4.05 7.35 27.55
CA GLY A 109 2.77 7.69 28.15
C GLY A 109 1.55 6.98 27.52
N PRO A 110 0.34 7.27 28.03
CA PRO A 110 -0.93 6.88 27.43
C PRO A 110 -1.28 7.76 26.21
N SER A 111 -2.36 7.44 25.51
CA SER A 111 -2.96 8.28 24.47
C SER A 111 -4.47 8.04 24.42
N ASP A 112 -5.27 9.08 24.20
CA ASP A 112 -6.72 8.92 23.98
C ASP A 112 -7.04 8.45 22.55
N THR A 113 -6.15 8.72 21.58
CA THR A 113 -6.32 8.34 20.16
C THR A 113 -5.39 7.20 19.75
N ASN A 114 -5.75 6.47 18.69
CA ASN A 114 -5.00 5.30 18.22
C ASN A 114 -3.63 5.62 17.56
N SER A 115 -3.13 6.85 17.70
CA SER A 115 -1.74 7.19 17.39
C SER A 115 -1.23 8.31 18.29
N LEU A 116 0.09 8.38 18.48
CA LEU A 116 0.73 9.43 19.26
C LEU A 116 2.06 9.81 18.61
N ASP A 117 2.27 11.11 18.45
CA ASP A 117 3.58 11.69 18.13
C ASP A 117 4.10 12.37 19.39
N VAL A 118 5.31 12.00 19.83
CA VAL A 118 5.94 12.59 21.02
C VAL A 118 7.44 12.74 20.81
N GLU A 119 7.97 13.91 21.15
CA GLU A 119 9.42 14.12 21.21
C GLU A 119 9.98 13.62 22.54
N LYS A 120 11.20 13.09 22.50
CA LYS A 120 11.97 12.68 23.68
C LYS A 120 13.42 13.13 23.53
N GLU A 121 13.95 13.73 24.60
CA GLU A 121 15.39 13.76 24.83
C GLU A 121 15.84 12.34 25.24
N THR A 122 17.07 11.97 24.92
CA THR A 122 17.66 10.64 25.13
C THR A 122 19.15 10.76 25.45
N VAL A 123 19.64 10.04 26.46
CA VAL A 123 21.08 10.02 26.79
C VAL A 123 21.89 9.21 25.77
N THR A 124 21.22 8.42 24.93
CA THR A 124 21.82 7.72 23.79
C THR A 124 22.17 8.71 22.69
N VAL A 125 23.44 8.74 22.28
CA VAL A 125 23.89 9.48 21.08
C VAL A 125 23.30 8.82 19.83
N VAL A 126 22.50 9.57 19.08
CA VAL A 126 21.78 9.08 17.90
C VAL A 126 22.12 9.88 16.63
N THR A 127 22.52 9.18 15.56
CA THR A 127 23.03 9.77 14.30
C THR A 127 22.12 9.46 13.10
N PRO A 128 22.00 10.34 12.09
CA PRO A 128 21.10 10.13 10.96
C PRO A 128 21.51 8.97 10.02
N ARG A 129 20.54 8.26 9.44
CA ARG A 129 20.71 7.30 8.33
C ARG A 129 20.96 8.10 7.06
N PRO A 130 22.05 7.85 6.32
CA PRO A 130 22.14 8.35 4.96
C PRO A 130 21.00 7.75 4.13
N LEU A 131 20.43 8.52 3.22
CA LEU A 131 19.55 7.95 2.20
C LEU A 131 20.35 6.89 1.41
N PRO A 132 19.79 5.69 1.17
CA PRO A 132 20.51 4.69 0.38
C PRO A 132 20.71 5.19 -1.06
N PRO A 133 21.69 4.62 -1.80
CA PRO A 133 22.03 5.08 -3.15
C PRO A 133 20.83 5.01 -4.11
N GLU A 134 20.94 5.65 -5.27
CA GLU A 134 19.94 5.49 -6.33
C GLU A 134 19.83 4.02 -6.77
N ARG A 135 18.62 3.63 -7.20
CA ARG A 135 18.29 2.25 -7.56
C ARG A 135 17.50 2.23 -8.86
N LYS A 136 17.54 1.09 -9.56
CA LYS A 136 16.72 0.87 -10.76
C LYS A 136 15.21 0.91 -10.47
N ILE A 137 14.78 0.47 -9.28
CA ILE A 137 13.41 0.67 -8.76
C ILE A 137 13.36 2.02 -8.01
N PRO A 138 12.61 3.03 -8.49
CA PRO A 138 12.52 4.34 -7.85
C PRO A 138 11.95 4.31 -6.43
N ARG A 139 12.32 5.31 -5.62
CA ARG A 139 11.72 5.57 -4.29
C ARG A 139 10.35 6.22 -4.40
N LEU A 140 9.41 5.48 -4.99
CA LEU A 140 8.03 5.86 -5.23
C LEU A 140 7.11 4.77 -4.69
N ILE A 141 6.24 5.11 -3.74
CA ILE A 141 5.14 4.26 -3.29
C ILE A 141 3.86 4.73 -3.99
N MET A 142 3.16 3.80 -4.64
CA MET A 142 1.81 4.05 -5.16
C MET A 142 0.81 3.09 -4.51
N GLN A 143 -0.31 3.64 -4.07
CA GLN A 143 -1.47 2.87 -3.62
C GLN A 143 -2.74 3.41 -4.30
N THR A 144 -3.76 2.57 -4.47
CA THR A 144 -5.05 2.99 -5.03
C THR A 144 -6.22 2.33 -4.30
N GLY A 145 -7.37 2.99 -4.30
CA GLY A 145 -8.64 2.48 -3.80
C GLY A 145 -9.55 3.57 -3.25
N TYR A 146 -10.44 3.21 -2.32
CA TYR A 146 -11.34 4.15 -1.65
C TYR A 146 -10.85 4.44 -0.23
N MET A 147 -10.55 5.70 0.05
CA MET A 147 -10.15 6.14 1.40
C MET A 147 -11.36 6.25 2.32
N VAL A 148 -11.48 5.31 3.25
CA VAL A 148 -12.51 5.33 4.30
C VAL A 148 -12.10 6.36 5.36
N LYS A 149 -12.48 7.62 5.13
CA LYS A 149 -12.10 8.78 5.97
C LYS A 149 -12.38 8.55 7.46
N ASP A 150 -13.50 7.90 7.75
CA ASP A 150 -14.01 7.68 9.12
C ASP A 150 -13.52 6.36 9.76
N ASN A 151 -12.52 5.69 9.17
CA ASN A 151 -11.92 4.48 9.75
C ASN A 151 -10.43 4.67 10.05
N THR A 152 -10.10 4.95 11.31
CA THR A 152 -8.73 5.27 11.75
C THR A 152 -7.75 4.10 11.57
N ARG A 153 -8.23 2.85 11.56
CA ARG A 153 -7.39 1.67 11.22
C ARG A 153 -7.03 1.63 9.74
N ALA A 154 -7.97 1.94 8.84
CA ALA A 154 -7.71 2.11 7.41
C ALA A 154 -6.77 3.29 7.12
N TRP A 155 -6.83 4.35 7.93
CA TRP A 155 -5.85 5.44 7.83
C TRP A 155 -4.46 4.99 8.31
N ASN A 156 -4.39 4.21 9.40
CA ASN A 156 -3.12 3.70 9.91
C ASN A 156 -2.45 2.66 8.97
N THR A 157 -3.19 1.90 8.15
CA THR A 157 -2.54 1.06 7.10
C THR A 157 -1.75 1.94 6.12
N THR A 158 -2.34 3.03 5.64
CA THR A 158 -1.68 4.02 4.78
C THR A 158 -0.51 4.72 5.49
N ARG A 159 -0.73 5.22 6.71
CA ARG A 159 0.34 5.87 7.51
C ARG A 159 1.52 4.95 7.78
N SER A 160 1.32 3.63 7.90
CA SER A 160 2.42 2.70 8.11
C SER A 160 3.45 2.72 6.98
N PHE A 161 3.03 2.86 5.72
CA PHE A 161 3.93 3.01 4.57
C PHE A 161 4.72 4.33 4.63
N LEU A 162 4.03 5.44 4.88
CA LEU A 162 4.66 6.77 5.04
C LEU A 162 5.71 6.76 6.17
N CYS A 163 5.37 6.18 7.32
CA CYS A 163 6.19 6.21 8.53
C CYS A 163 7.36 5.20 8.50
N ALA A 164 7.21 4.09 7.78
CA ALA A 164 8.30 3.16 7.51
C ALA A 164 9.30 3.73 6.48
N ASN A 165 8.81 4.48 5.48
CA ASN A 165 9.58 4.84 4.28
C ASN A 165 9.68 6.36 4.05
N PRO A 166 10.18 7.17 5.01
CA PRO A 166 10.19 8.63 4.89
C PRO A 166 11.03 9.16 3.70
N GLY A 167 11.99 8.37 3.18
CA GLY A 167 12.76 8.71 1.98
C GLY A 167 12.08 8.38 0.64
N TYR A 168 10.79 8.03 0.62
CA TYR A 168 10.03 7.68 -0.59
C TYR A 168 8.99 8.75 -0.89
N ARG A 169 8.88 9.15 -2.17
CA ARG A 169 7.70 9.88 -2.66
C ARG A 169 6.49 8.96 -2.55
N TYR A 170 5.41 9.43 -1.94
CA TYR A 170 4.16 8.69 -1.83
C TYR A 170 3.10 9.32 -2.71
N VAL A 171 2.30 8.50 -3.39
CA VAL A 171 1.09 8.93 -4.10
C VAL A 171 -0.05 7.94 -3.83
N PHE A 172 -1.26 8.48 -3.67
CA PHE A 172 -2.50 7.72 -3.63
C PHE A 172 -3.39 8.16 -4.79
N TYR A 173 -4.04 7.21 -5.45
CA TYR A 173 -4.97 7.46 -6.54
C TYR A 173 -6.36 6.88 -6.22
N ASP A 174 -7.40 7.72 -6.18
CA ASP A 174 -8.78 7.26 -6.15
C ASP A 174 -9.33 6.92 -7.55
N ASN A 175 -10.62 6.60 -7.67
CA ASN A 175 -11.23 6.22 -8.94
C ASN A 175 -11.18 7.32 -10.02
N HIS A 176 -11.28 8.59 -9.62
CA HIS A 176 -11.18 9.75 -10.53
C HIS A 176 -9.73 9.96 -10.95
N ASP A 177 -8.79 9.96 -9.99
CA ASP A 177 -7.36 10.12 -10.28
C ASP A 177 -6.87 9.04 -11.25
N CYS A 178 -7.30 7.78 -11.05
CA CYS A 178 -6.99 6.67 -11.95
C CYS A 178 -7.51 6.92 -13.38
N LEU A 179 -8.70 7.47 -13.55
CA LEU A 179 -9.26 7.77 -14.87
C LEU A 179 -8.54 8.95 -15.55
N GLN A 180 -8.21 10.00 -14.79
CA GLN A 180 -7.43 11.12 -15.30
C GLN A 180 -6.06 10.65 -15.81
N PHE A 181 -5.35 9.84 -15.03
CA PHE A 181 -4.07 9.22 -15.42
C PHE A 181 -4.20 8.36 -16.69
N MET A 182 -5.27 7.56 -16.79
CA MET A 182 -5.53 6.75 -17.99
C MET A 182 -5.83 7.62 -19.21
N ARG A 183 -6.51 8.76 -19.07
CA ARG A 183 -6.72 9.72 -20.17
C ARG A 183 -5.43 10.41 -20.60
N GLU A 184 -4.58 10.79 -19.66
CA GLU A 184 -3.32 11.51 -19.92
C GLU A 184 -2.27 10.65 -20.61
N HIS A 185 -2.10 9.39 -20.17
CA HIS A 185 -1.00 8.54 -20.61
C HIS A 185 -1.40 7.32 -21.45
N PHE A 186 -2.68 6.90 -21.41
CA PHE A 186 -3.19 5.73 -22.11
C PHE A 186 -4.55 5.99 -22.80
N PRO A 187 -4.72 7.09 -23.57
CA PRO A 187 -6.01 7.51 -24.12
C PRO A 187 -6.71 6.40 -24.94
N ASP A 188 -5.95 5.65 -25.75
CA ASP A 188 -6.43 4.52 -26.55
C ASP A 188 -7.04 3.36 -25.72
N TYR A 189 -6.75 3.31 -24.42
CA TYR A 189 -7.19 2.28 -23.49
C TYR A 189 -8.29 2.76 -22.53
N VAL A 190 -8.68 4.03 -22.53
CA VAL A 190 -9.68 4.57 -21.58
C VAL A 190 -11.03 3.85 -21.73
N LYS A 191 -11.49 3.61 -22.96
CA LYS A 191 -12.74 2.87 -23.22
C LYS A 191 -12.67 1.40 -22.85
N ASP A 192 -11.48 0.81 -22.78
CA ASP A 192 -11.27 -0.57 -22.32
C ASP A 192 -11.22 -0.63 -20.79
N TYR A 193 -10.48 0.28 -20.15
CA TYR A 193 -10.45 0.48 -18.70
C TYR A 193 -11.85 0.71 -18.13
N LEU A 194 -12.63 1.61 -18.73
CA LEU A 194 -14.02 1.87 -18.31
C LEU A 194 -14.96 0.67 -18.53
N ARG A 195 -14.72 -0.14 -19.58
CA ARG A 195 -15.52 -1.35 -19.83
C ARG A 195 -15.44 -2.38 -18.71
N LEU A 196 -14.35 -2.41 -17.95
CA LEU A 196 -14.27 -3.21 -16.72
C LEU A 196 -15.25 -2.67 -15.68
N ARG A 197 -16.24 -3.46 -15.28
CA ARG A 197 -17.19 -3.10 -14.21
C ARG A 197 -16.61 -3.27 -12.80
N PRO A 198 -15.83 -4.33 -12.47
CA PRO A 198 -15.22 -4.44 -11.15
C PRO A 198 -14.15 -3.37 -10.95
N GLY A 199 -14.30 -2.54 -9.90
CA GLY A 199 -13.25 -1.60 -9.47
C GLY A 199 -11.92 -2.29 -9.15
N ALA A 200 -11.95 -3.56 -8.72
CA ALA A 200 -10.76 -4.40 -8.54
C ALA A 200 -10.02 -4.64 -9.88
N PHE A 201 -10.74 -4.92 -10.98
CA PHE A 201 -10.12 -5.14 -12.29
C PHE A 201 -9.62 -3.82 -12.88
N ARG A 202 -10.35 -2.71 -12.68
CA ARG A 202 -9.86 -1.35 -12.99
C ARG A 202 -8.52 -1.10 -12.27
N ALA A 203 -8.44 -1.37 -10.97
CA ALA A 203 -7.22 -1.22 -10.17
C ALA A 203 -6.08 -2.19 -10.54
N ASP A 204 -6.37 -3.38 -11.06
CA ASP A 204 -5.37 -4.28 -11.65
C ASP A 204 -4.73 -3.65 -12.90
N LEU A 205 -5.53 -3.21 -13.88
CA LEU A 205 -5.02 -2.57 -15.10
C LEU A 205 -4.27 -1.27 -14.78
N PHE A 206 -4.84 -0.41 -13.93
CA PHE A 206 -4.23 0.85 -13.54
C PHE A 206 -2.83 0.68 -12.93
N ARG A 207 -2.62 -0.31 -12.04
CA ARG A 207 -1.30 -0.49 -11.42
C ARG A 207 -0.22 -0.89 -12.43
N TYR A 208 -0.54 -1.72 -13.44
CA TYR A 208 0.43 -2.04 -14.50
C TYR A 208 0.72 -0.81 -15.36
N CYS A 209 -0.31 -0.03 -15.74
CA CYS A 209 -0.16 1.24 -16.45
C CYS A 209 0.78 2.20 -15.71
N PHE A 210 0.49 2.48 -14.44
CA PHE A 210 1.31 3.37 -13.60
C PHE A 210 2.76 2.88 -13.47
N LEU A 211 2.96 1.61 -13.11
CA LEU A 211 4.29 1.03 -12.94
C LEU A 211 5.08 0.92 -14.25
N SER A 212 4.42 0.84 -15.41
CA SER A 212 5.12 0.84 -16.71
C SER A 212 5.80 2.18 -17.01
N ILE A 213 5.21 3.30 -16.55
CA ILE A 213 5.74 4.65 -16.78
C ILE A 213 6.71 5.04 -15.65
N HIS A 214 6.26 4.97 -14.40
CA HIS A 214 7.02 5.51 -13.26
C HIS A 214 7.85 4.47 -12.51
N GLY A 215 7.58 3.17 -12.72
CA GLY A 215 8.07 2.12 -11.84
C GLY A 215 7.69 2.38 -10.38
N GLY A 216 8.57 1.96 -9.47
CA GLY A 216 8.42 2.14 -8.03
C GLY A 216 7.79 0.91 -7.38
N CYS A 217 7.02 1.14 -6.33
CA CYS A 217 6.53 0.12 -5.41
C CYS A 217 5.01 0.25 -5.23
N TYR A 218 4.26 -0.67 -5.80
CA TYR A 218 2.82 -0.80 -5.60
C TYR A 218 2.49 -1.66 -4.38
N PHE A 219 1.56 -1.19 -3.55
CA PHE A 219 0.96 -1.96 -2.46
C PHE A 219 -0.54 -1.67 -2.35
N ASP A 220 -1.39 -2.70 -2.28
CA ASP A 220 -2.81 -2.54 -1.92
C ASP A 220 -2.98 -1.71 -0.64
N HIS A 221 -3.88 -0.73 -0.61
CA HIS A 221 -4.06 0.20 0.52
C HIS A 221 -4.45 -0.47 1.87
N LYS A 222 -4.90 -1.73 1.85
CA LYS A 222 -5.28 -2.54 3.03
C LYS A 222 -4.10 -3.31 3.65
N LEU A 223 -2.88 -3.07 3.14
CA LEU A 223 -1.64 -3.65 3.63
C LEU A 223 -1.01 -2.73 4.69
N ILE A 224 -0.42 -3.33 5.72
CA ILE A 224 0.34 -2.66 6.79
C ILE A 224 1.83 -2.87 6.52
N CYS A 225 2.60 -1.79 6.39
CA CYS A 225 4.05 -1.82 6.26
C CYS A 225 4.72 -2.00 7.63
N ARG A 226 5.23 -3.22 7.86
CA ARG A 226 5.90 -3.67 9.09
C ARG A 226 7.42 -3.49 9.06
N THR A 227 8.03 -3.46 7.86
CA THR A 227 9.47 -3.25 7.65
C THR A 227 9.69 -2.27 6.49
N PRO A 228 10.62 -1.28 6.59
CA PRO A 228 10.95 -0.38 5.49
C PRO A 228 11.41 -1.09 4.21
N ILE A 229 10.97 -0.59 3.05
CA ILE A 229 11.25 -1.11 1.71
C ILE A 229 12.76 -1.09 1.39
N ASP A 230 13.50 -0.12 1.94
CA ASP A 230 14.97 -0.06 1.85
C ASP A 230 15.70 -1.24 2.51
N ASN A 231 15.00 -2.05 3.31
CA ASN A 231 15.52 -3.29 3.88
C ASN A 231 15.07 -4.54 3.09
N ILE A 232 14.33 -4.37 1.99
CA ILE A 232 13.83 -5.41 1.08
C ILE A 232 14.56 -5.33 -0.27
N LEU A 233 14.57 -4.14 -0.88
CA LEU A 233 15.17 -3.90 -2.19
C LEU A 233 16.70 -3.78 -2.11
N ARG A 234 17.38 -4.45 -3.03
CA ARG A 234 18.79 -4.20 -3.36
C ARG A 234 18.90 -3.14 -4.45
N ASP A 235 20.11 -2.62 -4.62
CA ASP A 235 20.36 -1.52 -5.54
C ASP A 235 20.37 -1.99 -7.02
N ASP A 236 20.59 -3.29 -7.27
CA ASP A 236 20.58 -3.93 -8.58
C ASP A 236 19.20 -4.45 -9.05
N ASP A 237 18.21 -4.52 -8.15
CA ASP A 237 16.89 -5.10 -8.41
C ASP A 237 16.11 -4.29 -9.47
N GLU A 238 15.64 -4.97 -10.52
CA GLU A 238 14.76 -4.41 -11.56
C GLU A 238 13.29 -4.79 -11.39
N LEU A 239 13.05 -5.91 -10.70
CA LEU A 239 11.74 -6.49 -10.43
C LEU A 239 11.82 -7.34 -9.15
N VAL A 240 10.90 -7.09 -8.22
CA VAL A 240 10.59 -7.96 -7.09
C VAL A 240 9.08 -8.17 -7.07
N LEU A 241 8.67 -9.44 -7.06
CA LEU A 241 7.27 -9.87 -7.05
C LEU A 241 6.97 -10.64 -5.76
N CYS A 242 5.70 -10.59 -5.34
CA CYS A 242 5.19 -11.51 -4.34
C CYS A 242 4.69 -12.80 -4.97
N ALA A 243 5.18 -13.93 -4.47
CA ALA A 243 4.60 -15.25 -4.68
C ALA A 243 3.65 -15.60 -3.53
N ASP A 244 2.54 -16.27 -3.84
CA ASP A 244 1.69 -16.96 -2.88
C ASP A 244 2.22 -18.39 -2.59
N TRP A 245 1.61 -19.07 -1.63
CA TRP A 245 2.19 -20.18 -0.87
C TRP A 245 2.36 -21.52 -1.64
N ASP A 246 3.25 -22.35 -1.09
CA ASP A 246 3.78 -23.64 -1.53
C ASP A 246 3.06 -24.42 -2.67
N TYR A 247 3.68 -24.38 -3.86
CA TYR A 247 4.01 -25.63 -4.56
C TYR A 247 5.54 -25.86 -4.44
N ILE A 248 5.96 -26.50 -3.34
CA ILE A 248 7.38 -26.85 -3.10
C ILE A 248 7.88 -27.97 -4.04
N TYR A 249 6.96 -28.71 -4.66
CA TYR A 249 7.25 -29.95 -5.39
C TYR A 249 7.38 -29.82 -6.91
N ASP A 250 7.17 -28.62 -7.47
CA ASP A 250 7.33 -28.37 -8.90
C ASP A 250 8.34 -27.22 -9.12
N PRO A 251 9.59 -27.52 -9.52
CA PRO A 251 10.63 -26.51 -9.77
C PRO A 251 10.47 -25.77 -11.10
N ASP A 252 9.44 -26.07 -11.90
CA ASP A 252 9.07 -25.36 -13.14
C ASP A 252 7.75 -24.58 -13.00
N SER A 253 6.95 -24.83 -11.96
CA SER A 253 5.82 -23.99 -11.56
C SER A 253 6.28 -22.69 -10.89
N LEU A 254 5.83 -21.56 -11.42
CA LEU A 254 6.16 -20.21 -10.93
C LEU A 254 5.49 -19.82 -9.59
N GLY A 255 4.88 -20.78 -8.89
CA GLY A 255 3.89 -20.50 -7.82
C GLY A 255 2.66 -19.77 -8.37
N ASP A 256 1.78 -19.29 -7.50
CA ASP A 256 0.88 -18.18 -7.87
C ASP A 256 1.51 -16.85 -7.45
N LEU A 257 1.18 -15.75 -8.16
CA LEU A 257 1.67 -14.41 -7.81
C LEU A 257 0.61 -13.65 -7.03
N TYR A 258 1.01 -12.74 -6.14
CA TYR A 258 0.10 -11.82 -5.46
C TYR A 258 0.34 -10.39 -5.96
N ASN A 259 -0.39 -9.99 -7.00
CA ASN A 259 -0.25 -8.69 -7.68
C ASN A 259 -0.59 -7.45 -6.82
N ALA A 260 -0.99 -7.68 -5.55
CA ALA A 260 -1.13 -6.66 -4.51
C ALA A 260 0.21 -6.10 -4.02
N VAL A 261 1.34 -6.72 -4.38
CA VAL A 261 2.70 -6.28 -4.07
C VAL A 261 3.59 -6.43 -5.30
N ILE A 262 4.00 -5.32 -5.90
CA ILE A 262 4.88 -5.28 -7.09
C ILE A 262 5.89 -4.16 -6.91
N MET A 263 7.18 -4.45 -7.03
CA MET A 263 8.25 -3.44 -7.02
C MET A 263 9.06 -3.59 -8.30
N VAL A 264 9.14 -2.55 -9.13
CA VAL A 264 9.63 -2.68 -10.51
C VAL A 264 10.21 -1.37 -11.05
N ARG A 265 11.22 -1.46 -11.92
CA ARG A 265 11.77 -0.29 -12.61
C ARG A 265 10.81 0.25 -13.68
N PRO A 266 10.92 1.53 -14.08
CA PRO A 266 10.27 2.06 -15.27
C PRO A 266 10.51 1.18 -16.50
N GLN A 267 9.52 1.09 -17.38
CA GLN A 267 9.62 0.45 -18.70
C GLN A 267 10.10 -1.02 -18.63
N HIS A 268 9.78 -1.74 -17.54
CA HIS A 268 10.08 -3.16 -17.41
C HIS A 268 9.11 -3.98 -18.28
N PRO A 269 9.57 -4.93 -19.12
CA PRO A 269 8.75 -5.58 -20.14
C PRO A 269 7.51 -6.28 -19.57
N LEU A 270 7.59 -6.84 -18.36
CA LEU A 270 6.45 -7.47 -17.69
C LEU A 270 5.22 -6.55 -17.54
N MET A 271 5.43 -5.26 -17.24
CA MET A 271 4.31 -4.31 -17.08
C MET A 271 3.66 -4.04 -18.44
N LYS A 272 4.46 -3.85 -19.49
CA LYS A 272 3.95 -3.69 -20.86
C LYS A 272 3.14 -4.92 -21.30
N THR A 273 3.70 -6.13 -21.16
CA THR A 273 3.00 -7.38 -21.52
C THR A 273 1.72 -7.58 -20.71
N ALA A 274 1.70 -7.22 -19.43
CA ALA A 274 0.48 -7.28 -18.61
C ALA A 274 -0.60 -6.30 -19.10
N ILE A 275 -0.24 -5.08 -19.51
CA ILE A 275 -1.19 -4.13 -20.12
C ILE A 275 -1.73 -4.67 -21.45
N GLU A 276 -0.85 -5.13 -22.35
CA GLU A 276 -1.23 -5.66 -23.66
C GLU A 276 -2.19 -6.87 -23.54
N GLU A 277 -1.91 -7.79 -22.61
CA GLU A 277 -2.75 -8.95 -22.31
C GLU A 277 -4.10 -8.54 -21.68
N CYS A 278 -4.11 -7.59 -20.73
CA CYS A 278 -5.36 -7.04 -20.17
C CYS A 278 -6.25 -6.46 -21.28
N ILE A 279 -5.68 -5.62 -22.14
CA ILE A 279 -6.40 -4.95 -23.23
C ILE A 279 -6.91 -5.98 -24.26
N HIS A 280 -6.14 -7.04 -24.55
CA HIS A 280 -6.61 -8.16 -25.35
C HIS A 280 -7.85 -8.83 -24.72
N ASN A 281 -7.76 -9.25 -23.45
CA ASN A 281 -8.86 -9.91 -22.75
C ASN A 281 -10.13 -9.05 -22.69
N ILE A 282 -9.98 -7.74 -22.47
CA ILE A 282 -11.09 -6.79 -22.41
C ILE A 282 -11.76 -6.59 -23.77
N ARG A 283 -10.98 -6.47 -24.85
CA ARG A 283 -11.50 -6.27 -26.22
C ARG A 283 -12.19 -7.53 -26.74
N GLN A 284 -11.64 -8.70 -26.43
CA GLN A 284 -12.21 -10.01 -26.78
C GLN A 284 -13.26 -10.52 -25.77
N ARG A 285 -13.56 -9.74 -24.70
CA ARG A 285 -14.51 -10.08 -23.60
C ARG A 285 -14.28 -11.47 -22.98
N LEU A 286 -13.01 -11.88 -22.84
CA LEU A 286 -12.66 -13.24 -22.44
C LEU A 286 -12.99 -13.53 -20.97
N TYR A 287 -13.41 -14.77 -20.72
CA TYR A 287 -13.55 -15.35 -19.38
C TYR A 287 -12.80 -16.69 -19.39
N LEU A 288 -11.56 -16.69 -18.89
CA LEU A 288 -10.67 -17.85 -18.87
C LEU A 288 -10.86 -18.66 -17.57
N ASP A 289 -9.78 -19.14 -16.96
CA ASP A 289 -9.77 -20.12 -15.86
C ASP A 289 -10.31 -19.57 -14.52
N GLY A 290 -10.53 -18.26 -14.40
CA GLY A 290 -11.09 -17.63 -13.19
C GLY A 290 -11.02 -16.10 -13.19
N ALA A 291 -11.63 -15.45 -12.20
CA ALA A 291 -11.70 -13.98 -12.12
C ALA A 291 -10.33 -13.28 -12.24
N PHE A 292 -9.29 -13.88 -11.66
CA PHE A 292 -7.92 -13.37 -11.67
C PHE A 292 -7.18 -13.49 -13.02
N SER A 293 -7.80 -14.07 -14.05
CA SER A 293 -7.19 -14.34 -15.37
C SER A 293 -7.34 -13.21 -16.39
N ILE A 294 -8.30 -12.30 -16.19
CA ILE A 294 -8.62 -11.18 -17.11
C ILE A 294 -7.66 -10.00 -16.89
N THR A 295 -7.41 -9.64 -15.63
CA THR A 295 -6.52 -8.54 -15.21
C THR A 295 -5.60 -8.91 -14.03
N GLY A 296 -6.03 -9.85 -13.20
CA GLY A 296 -5.47 -10.08 -11.87
C GLY A 296 -4.18 -10.91 -11.79
N PRO A 297 -3.91 -11.54 -10.64
CA PRO A 297 -2.64 -12.25 -10.40
C PRO A 297 -2.35 -13.40 -11.38
N THR A 298 -3.37 -14.13 -11.84
CA THR A 298 -3.19 -15.23 -12.81
C THR A 298 -2.77 -14.71 -14.19
N LEU A 299 -3.23 -13.52 -14.58
CA LEU A 299 -2.71 -12.83 -15.77
C LEU A 299 -1.24 -12.46 -15.62
N LEU A 300 -0.87 -11.86 -14.48
CA LEU A 300 0.53 -11.46 -14.24
C LEU A 300 1.48 -12.66 -14.27
N LYS A 301 1.04 -13.80 -13.70
CA LYS A 301 1.74 -15.10 -13.78
C LYS A 301 1.91 -15.58 -15.23
N ARG A 302 0.84 -15.53 -16.04
CA ARG A 302 0.90 -15.90 -17.47
C ARG A 302 1.84 -15.00 -18.27
N CYS A 303 1.79 -13.68 -18.04
CA CYS A 303 2.70 -12.71 -18.65
C CYS A 303 4.16 -12.95 -18.25
N TYR A 304 4.40 -13.30 -16.97
CA TYR A 304 5.72 -13.70 -16.49
C TYR A 304 6.23 -14.94 -17.22
N ALA A 305 5.41 -16.01 -17.26
CA ALA A 305 5.74 -17.26 -17.92
C ALA A 305 6.10 -17.04 -19.40
N THR A 306 5.29 -16.29 -20.14
CA THR A 306 5.54 -15.97 -21.56
C THR A 306 6.87 -15.27 -21.76
N LEU A 307 7.23 -14.29 -20.93
CA LEU A 307 8.52 -13.59 -21.04
C LEU A 307 9.71 -14.46 -20.59
N PHE A 308 9.52 -15.32 -19.59
CA PHE A 308 10.53 -16.29 -19.15
C PHE A 308 10.84 -17.31 -20.24
N TYR A 309 9.83 -17.97 -20.82
CA TYR A 309 10.02 -18.95 -21.90
C TYR A 309 10.56 -18.31 -23.19
N GLN A 310 10.41 -17.00 -23.39
CA GLN A 310 11.07 -16.23 -24.45
C GLN A 310 12.52 -15.83 -24.13
N GLY A 311 13.07 -16.22 -22.97
CA GLY A 311 14.42 -15.84 -22.53
C GLY A 311 14.57 -14.36 -22.14
N LYS A 312 13.47 -13.60 -22.03
CA LYS A 312 13.46 -12.15 -21.74
C LYS A 312 13.47 -11.83 -20.25
N LEU A 313 13.17 -12.81 -19.40
CA LEU A 313 13.27 -12.74 -17.95
C LEU A 313 14.07 -13.96 -17.43
N PRO A 314 14.82 -13.83 -16.32
CA PRO A 314 15.50 -14.97 -15.71
C PRO A 314 14.49 -16.03 -15.25
N LYS A 315 14.93 -17.29 -15.08
CA LYS A 315 14.06 -18.28 -14.44
C LYS A 315 13.73 -17.84 -13.02
N VAL A 316 12.44 -17.57 -12.76
CA VAL A 316 11.86 -17.58 -11.42
C VAL A 316 11.76 -19.03 -10.93
N ILE A 317 12.94 -19.63 -10.76
CA ILE A 317 13.16 -20.48 -9.61
C ILE A 317 12.90 -19.58 -8.41
N PRO A 318 12.36 -20.11 -7.32
CA PRO A 318 12.73 -19.66 -5.99
C PRO A 318 14.25 -19.80 -5.78
N SER A 319 15.02 -18.90 -6.41
CA SER A 319 16.28 -18.43 -5.88
C SER A 319 16.02 -17.78 -4.53
N GLU A 320 17.05 -17.66 -3.70
CA GLU A 320 16.88 -17.20 -2.32
C GLU A 320 16.71 -15.68 -2.20
N ASP A 321 16.61 -14.99 -3.34
CA ASP A 321 17.13 -13.64 -3.46
C ASP A 321 16.09 -12.61 -3.90
N LYS A 322 15.27 -12.88 -4.92
CA LYS A 322 14.41 -11.86 -5.56
C LYS A 322 12.91 -12.16 -5.49
N ILE A 323 12.50 -13.15 -4.70
CA ILE A 323 11.08 -13.47 -4.44
C ILE A 323 10.72 -13.16 -3.00
N VAL A 324 9.70 -12.32 -2.86
CA VAL A 324 8.94 -12.07 -1.63
C VAL A 324 7.85 -13.14 -1.49
N ARG A 325 7.64 -13.73 -0.30
CA ARG A 325 6.67 -14.81 -0.10
C ARG A 325 5.51 -14.40 0.81
N LEU A 326 4.28 -14.64 0.37
CA LEU A 326 3.10 -14.62 1.23
C LEU A 326 3.03 -15.90 2.05
N LYS A 327 2.79 -15.81 3.36
CA LYS A 327 2.57 -16.94 4.26
C LYS A 327 1.18 -16.84 4.90
N HIS A 328 0.42 -17.91 4.73
CA HIS A 328 -0.88 -18.10 5.35
C HIS A 328 -0.74 -18.59 6.80
N PHE A 329 -1.08 -17.73 7.77
CA PHE A 329 -1.28 -18.11 9.17
C PHE A 329 -2.78 -18.09 9.50
N ALA A 330 -3.49 -19.14 9.08
CA ALA A 330 -4.88 -19.35 9.45
C ALA A 330 -4.96 -20.01 10.84
N TYR A 331 -5.22 -19.21 11.88
CA TYR A 331 -5.33 -19.68 13.27
C TYR A 331 -6.63 -20.44 13.60
N HIS A 332 -7.50 -20.69 12.61
CA HIS A 332 -8.68 -21.56 12.67
C HIS A 332 -8.97 -22.13 11.26
N PRO A 333 -9.76 -23.20 11.09
CA PRO A 333 -9.85 -24.00 9.85
C PRO A 333 -10.69 -23.37 8.73
N TRP A 334 -10.74 -22.04 8.66
CA TRP A 334 -11.34 -21.29 7.55
C TRP A 334 -10.34 -20.25 7.05
N THR A 335 -10.14 -20.17 5.74
CA THR A 335 -9.13 -19.35 5.05
C THR A 335 -9.45 -17.85 5.09
N SER A 336 -9.39 -17.28 6.29
CA SER A 336 -9.63 -15.87 6.56
C SER A 336 -8.41 -15.03 6.17
N TYR A 337 -8.54 -14.24 5.10
CA TYR A 337 -7.52 -13.31 4.60
C TYR A 337 -7.10 -12.19 5.60
N ARG A 338 -7.67 -12.16 6.82
CA ARG A 338 -7.44 -11.13 7.85
C ARG A 338 -6.05 -11.15 8.49
N ASN A 339 -5.30 -12.24 8.34
CA ASN A 339 -3.97 -12.45 8.97
C ASN A 339 -2.88 -12.84 7.95
N MET A 340 -3.03 -12.50 6.65
CA MET A 340 -1.98 -12.84 5.68
C MET A 340 -0.71 -12.00 5.94
N VAL A 341 0.43 -12.66 5.99
CA VAL A 341 1.73 -12.07 6.30
C VAL A 341 2.64 -12.24 5.10
N VAL A 342 3.28 -11.17 4.64
CA VAL A 342 4.26 -11.19 3.55
C VAL A 342 5.66 -11.08 4.15
N MET A 343 6.55 -11.98 3.74
CA MET A 343 7.87 -12.19 4.33
C MET A 343 9.00 -12.11 3.30
N ASP A 344 10.15 -11.61 3.73
CA ASP A 344 11.42 -11.82 3.02
C ASP A 344 11.96 -13.24 3.33
N ARG A 345 12.37 -13.96 2.27
CA ARG A 345 12.93 -15.31 2.35
C ARG A 345 14.29 -15.36 3.06
N ARG A 346 15.13 -14.32 2.94
CA ARG A 346 16.49 -14.33 3.54
C ARG A 346 16.47 -14.09 5.05
N SER A 347 15.50 -13.35 5.58
CA SER A 347 15.46 -12.93 6.99
C SER A 347 14.26 -13.41 7.81
N ASN A 348 13.27 -14.07 7.18
CA ASN A 348 11.99 -14.45 7.81
C ASN A 348 11.22 -13.27 8.45
N LYS A 349 11.53 -12.02 8.05
CA LYS A 349 10.88 -10.83 8.59
C LYS A 349 9.53 -10.59 7.92
N VAL A 350 8.52 -10.36 8.75
CA VAL A 350 7.24 -9.77 8.35
C VAL A 350 7.53 -8.34 7.85
N PHE A 351 7.37 -8.10 6.55
CA PHE A 351 7.52 -6.76 5.99
C PHE A 351 6.18 -6.12 5.67
N VAL A 352 5.16 -6.93 5.34
CA VAL A 352 3.77 -6.48 5.21
C VAL A 352 2.81 -7.46 5.89
N GLN A 353 1.69 -6.95 6.40
CA GLN A 353 0.54 -7.75 6.85
C GLN A 353 -0.76 -7.21 6.24
N LYS A 354 -1.64 -8.09 5.78
CA LYS A 354 -3.02 -7.75 5.41
C LYS A 354 -3.88 -7.80 6.67
N SER A 355 -4.45 -6.67 7.07
CA SER A 355 -5.39 -6.59 8.19
C SER A 355 -6.74 -6.06 7.71
N CYS A 356 -7.83 -6.69 8.14
CA CYS A 356 -9.19 -6.30 7.77
C CYS A 356 -10.13 -6.31 8.98
N GLY A 357 -9.89 -5.39 9.93
CA GLY A 357 -10.95 -4.80 10.74
C GLY A 357 -11.81 -3.81 9.94
N ILE A 358 -11.32 -3.38 8.77
CA ILE A 358 -11.96 -2.42 7.85
C ILE A 358 -13.15 -3.09 7.12
N VAL A 359 -14.28 -3.24 7.82
CA VAL A 359 -15.54 -3.71 7.23
C VAL A 359 -16.22 -2.56 6.50
N VAL A 360 -15.76 -2.28 5.28
CA VAL A 360 -16.59 -1.58 4.29
C VAL A 360 -17.60 -2.59 3.74
N ASN A 361 -18.86 -2.19 3.56
CA ASN A 361 -19.95 -3.09 3.10
C ASN A 361 -19.81 -3.63 1.67
N HIS A 362 -18.71 -3.36 0.96
CA HIS A 362 -18.35 -4.07 -0.27
C HIS A 362 -18.04 -5.53 0.06
N ARG A 363 -18.88 -6.44 -0.43
CA ARG A 363 -18.68 -7.88 -0.28
C ARG A 363 -17.45 -8.26 -1.10
N SER A 364 -16.40 -8.73 -0.43
CA SER A 364 -15.22 -9.32 -1.06
C SER A 364 -15.61 -10.64 -1.73
N GLY A 365 -16.21 -10.53 -2.92
CA GLY A 365 -17.00 -11.56 -3.59
C GLY A 365 -17.81 -11.02 -4.76
N GLU A 366 -18.24 -9.74 -4.73
CA GLU A 366 -19.03 -9.09 -5.80
C GLU A 366 -18.47 -9.32 -7.21
N TYR A 367 -17.15 -9.23 -7.40
CA TYR A 367 -16.53 -9.45 -8.70
C TYR A 367 -16.39 -10.95 -9.08
N HIS A 368 -16.38 -11.87 -8.11
CA HIS A 368 -16.49 -13.31 -8.39
C HIS A 368 -17.92 -13.67 -8.79
N ASP A 369 -18.93 -13.07 -8.15
CA ASP A 369 -20.33 -13.18 -8.57
C ASP A 369 -20.51 -12.65 -9.99
N MET A 370 -20.03 -11.43 -10.28
CA MET A 370 -20.04 -10.87 -11.64
C MET A 370 -19.26 -11.72 -12.64
N TYR A 371 -18.17 -12.40 -12.25
CA TYR A 371 -17.41 -13.28 -13.13
C TYR A 371 -18.20 -14.55 -13.51
N ARG A 372 -18.77 -15.22 -12.50
CA ARG A 372 -19.64 -16.39 -12.70
C ARG A 372 -20.84 -16.04 -13.57
N ASP A 373 -21.49 -14.93 -13.26
CA ASP A 373 -22.69 -14.43 -13.95
C ASP A 373 -22.41 -13.79 -15.33
N LYS A 374 -21.16 -13.81 -15.81
CA LYS A 374 -20.71 -13.22 -17.09
C LYS A 374 -21.02 -11.73 -17.26
N LYS A 375 -20.84 -10.97 -16.17
CA LYS A 375 -21.21 -9.55 -15.99
C LYS A 375 -20.03 -8.62 -15.64
N VAL A 376 -18.76 -8.99 -15.88
CA VAL A 376 -17.60 -8.14 -15.53
C VAL A 376 -17.31 -7.03 -16.54
N PHE A 377 -17.95 -7.07 -17.71
CA PHE A 377 -17.85 -6.05 -18.74
C PHE A 377 -19.17 -5.26 -18.84
N HIS A 378 -19.07 -3.95 -19.09
CA HIS A 378 -20.17 -3.19 -19.69
C HIS A 378 -20.31 -3.60 -21.16
N GLU A 379 -21.53 -3.62 -21.69
CA GLU A 379 -21.72 -3.91 -23.11
C GLU A 379 -21.35 -2.72 -23.98
N TYR A 380 -21.63 -1.52 -23.49
CA TYR A 380 -21.47 -0.27 -24.21
C TYR A 380 -20.64 0.73 -23.40
N VAL A 381 -19.75 1.46 -24.08
CA VAL A 381 -18.90 2.53 -23.53
C VAL A 381 -18.70 3.60 -24.61
N GLU A 382 -19.39 4.72 -24.51
CA GLU A 382 -19.26 5.86 -25.44
C GLU A 382 -18.75 7.11 -24.71
N GLU A 383 -17.94 7.92 -25.39
CA GLU A 383 -17.60 9.27 -24.94
C GLU A 383 -18.59 10.23 -25.62
N VAL A 384 -19.52 10.78 -24.85
CA VAL A 384 -20.64 11.58 -25.38
C VAL A 384 -20.27 13.07 -25.48
N GLU A 385 -19.40 13.52 -24.57
CA GLU A 385 -18.72 14.81 -24.58
C GLU A 385 -17.26 14.58 -24.16
N PRO A 386 -16.30 15.46 -24.49
CA PRO A 386 -14.90 15.29 -24.10
C PRO A 386 -14.72 15.14 -22.58
N GLY A 387 -14.37 13.92 -22.13
CA GLY A 387 -14.24 13.58 -20.71
C GLY A 387 -15.51 13.04 -20.03
N ILE A 388 -16.65 12.92 -20.73
CA ILE A 388 -17.89 12.35 -20.21
C ILE A 388 -18.19 11.02 -20.92
N TYR A 389 -18.23 9.95 -20.14
CA TYR A 389 -18.47 8.60 -20.62
C TYR A 389 -19.80 8.05 -20.13
N HIS A 390 -20.60 7.52 -21.06
CA HIS A 390 -21.82 6.76 -20.78
C HIS A 390 -21.53 5.26 -20.92
N MET A 391 -21.94 4.48 -19.93
CA MET A 391 -21.76 3.03 -19.89
C MET A 391 -23.08 2.31 -19.60
N ALA A 392 -23.36 1.27 -20.36
CA ALA A 392 -24.62 0.52 -20.30
C ALA A 392 -24.41 -1.00 -20.29
N LEU A 393 -25.39 -1.71 -19.71
CA LEU A 393 -25.41 -3.19 -19.61
C LEU A 393 -26.07 -3.87 -20.82
N LYS A 394 -26.53 -3.08 -21.79
CA LYS A 394 -27.02 -3.51 -23.10
C LYS A 394 -26.48 -2.57 -24.18
N ASN A 395 -26.66 -2.93 -25.45
CA ASN A 395 -26.44 -2.06 -26.61
C ASN A 395 -27.55 -0.98 -26.82
N GLU A 396 -28.25 -0.57 -25.76
CA GLU A 396 -29.36 0.40 -25.81
C GLU A 396 -28.94 1.68 -25.07
N LYS A 397 -28.94 2.84 -25.75
CA LYS A 397 -28.50 4.13 -25.15
C LYS A 397 -29.41 4.63 -24.02
N GLU A 398 -30.57 4.00 -23.82
CA GLU A 398 -31.58 4.39 -22.82
C GLU A 398 -31.34 3.74 -21.44
N GLU A 399 -30.61 2.62 -21.37
CA GLU A 399 -30.20 1.98 -20.10
C GLU A 399 -28.77 2.36 -19.69
N VAL A 400 -28.48 3.66 -19.54
CA VAL A 400 -27.19 4.11 -18.97
C VAL A 400 -27.16 3.76 -17.48
N VAL A 401 -26.22 2.90 -17.08
CA VAL A 401 -26.11 2.38 -15.70
C VAL A 401 -24.95 3.01 -14.93
N GLU A 402 -23.94 3.53 -15.63
CA GLU A 402 -22.82 4.26 -15.02
C GLU A 402 -22.45 5.44 -15.95
N VAL A 403 -22.55 6.67 -15.43
CA VAL A 403 -21.98 7.87 -16.06
C VAL A 403 -20.73 8.25 -15.29
N VAL A 404 -19.61 8.45 -15.98
CA VAL A 404 -18.38 8.95 -15.36
C VAL A 404 -17.87 10.17 -16.11
N GLN A 405 -17.73 11.26 -15.36
CA GLN A 405 -17.16 12.51 -15.80
C GLN A 405 -15.75 12.67 -15.21
N CYS A 406 -14.78 12.92 -16.08
CA CYS A 406 -13.45 13.41 -15.73
C CYS A 406 -13.38 14.87 -16.17
N THR A 407 -13.45 15.81 -15.24
CA THR A 407 -13.26 17.23 -15.59
C THR A 407 -11.80 17.46 -15.95
N THR A 408 -11.53 18.09 -17.09
CA THR A 408 -10.18 18.61 -17.35
C THR A 408 -9.90 19.73 -16.37
N ALA A 409 -8.70 19.74 -15.80
CA ALA A 409 -8.14 20.98 -15.25
C ALA A 409 -8.17 22.08 -16.33
N LYS A 410 -8.42 23.32 -15.89
CA LYS A 410 -8.48 24.52 -16.74
C LYS A 410 -7.58 25.60 -16.14
#